data_AF-A0A7V2TRV9-F1
#
_entry.id   AF-A0A7V2TRV9-F1
#
_cell.length_a   1.000
_cell.length_b   1.000
_cell.length_c   1.000
_cell.angle_alpha   90.00
_cell.angle_beta   90.00
_cell.angle_gamma   90.00
#
_symmetry.space_group_name_H-M   'P 1'
#
loop_
_entity.id
_entity.type
_entity.pdbx_description
1 polymer ?
#
loop_
_entity_poly.entity_id
_entity_poly.type
_entity_poly.pdbx_seq_one_letter_code
_entity_poly.pdbx_strand_id
1 'polypeptide(L)'
;MITITLTTALWLYGMAILALAVLLWGYTEWTGGRIRRALEKQSCWRCAYCGYVYLDEGMATYSTCPRCGSINVPAEGQDPLVSRKKALAAEASKTDAESLSDGEKQESRRNPAR
;
A
#
# COMPACT_ATOMS: atom_id res chain seq x y z
N MET A 1 30.13 -29.12 35.42
CA MET A 1 30.45 -28.68 34.04
C MET A 1 29.51 -29.41 33.10
N ILE A 2 28.57 -28.70 32.47
CA ILE A 2 27.76 -29.28 31.40
C ILE A 2 28.68 -29.39 30.17
N THR A 3 29.09 -30.62 29.85
CA THR A 3 29.97 -30.92 28.71
C THR A 3 29.11 -31.06 27.47
N ILE A 4 28.86 -29.95 26.80
CA ILE A 4 28.16 -29.92 25.51
C ILE A 4 29.15 -30.46 24.48
N THR A 5 28.78 -31.53 23.78
CA THR A 5 29.59 -32.06 22.68
C THR A 5 29.62 -31.05 21.54
N LEU A 6 30.74 -30.97 20.81
CA LEU A 6 30.88 -29.99 19.72
C LEU A 6 29.74 -30.11 18.69
N THR A 7 29.27 -31.33 18.43
CA THR A 7 28.16 -31.62 17.53
C THR A 7 26.82 -31.10 18.04
N THR A 8 26.52 -31.24 19.34
CA THR A 8 25.29 -30.69 19.93
C THR A 8 25.31 -29.17 19.94
N ALA A 9 26.47 -28.56 20.21
CA ALA A 9 26.64 -27.12 20.09
C ALA A 9 26.36 -26.64 18.64
N LEU A 10 26.92 -27.31 17.64
CA LEU A 10 26.74 -26.94 16.24
C LEU A 10 25.26 -26.97 15.82
N TRP A 11 24.53 -28.02 16.21
CA TRP A 11 23.11 -28.15 15.91
C TRP A 11 22.26 -27.09 16.62
N LEU A 12 22.50 -26.85 17.91
CA LEU A 12 21.75 -25.86 18.68
C LEU A 12 21.90 -24.45 18.11
N TYR A 13 23.15 -24.03 17.88
CA TYR A 13 23.41 -22.69 17.33
C TYR A 13 22.98 -22.59 15.87
N GLY A 14 23.18 -23.64 15.06
CA GLY A 14 22.75 -23.67 13.67
C GLY A 14 21.22 -23.53 13.54
N MET A 15 20.47 -24.30 14.33
CA MET A 15 19.01 -24.20 14.37
C MET A 15 18.54 -22.84 14.90
N ALA A 16 19.20 -22.30 15.92
CA ALA A 16 18.88 -20.97 16.46
C ALA A 16 19.06 -19.87 15.40
N ILE A 17 20.17 -19.91 14.64
CA ILE A 17 20.44 -18.95 13.57
C ILE A 17 19.42 -19.10 12.44
N LEU A 18 19.11 -20.34 12.02
CA LEU A 18 18.09 -20.59 11.00
C LEU A 18 16.72 -20.09 11.44
N ALA A 19 16.32 -20.37 12.67
CA ALA A 19 15.06 -19.90 13.23
C ALA A 19 15.00 -18.36 13.26
N LEU A 20 16.10 -17.69 13.65
CA LEU A 20 16.20 -16.24 13.63
C LEU A 20 16.09 -15.69 12.20
N ALA A 21 16.76 -16.31 11.22
CA ALA A 21 16.71 -15.89 9.83
C ALA A 21 15.29 -16.03 9.25
N VAL A 22 14.59 -17.12 9.55
CA VAL A 22 13.18 -17.33 9.15
C VAL A 22 12.26 -16.32 9.83
N LEU A 23 12.45 -16.05 11.12
CA LEU A 23 11.68 -15.04 11.86
C LEU A 23 11.90 -13.64 11.27
N LEU A 24 13.15 -13.26 10.99
CA LEU A 24 13.49 -11.99 10.37
C LEU A 24 12.89 -11.88 8.97
N TRP A 25 12.97 -12.95 8.16
CA TRP A 25 12.31 -12.97 6.86
C TRP A 25 10.81 -12.74 7.03
N GLY A 26 10.11 -13.55 7.81
CA GLY A 26 8.67 -13.40 8.02
C GLY A 26 8.29 -12.01 8.56
N TYR A 27 9.10 -11.46 9.46
CA TYR A 27 8.91 -10.10 9.98
C TYR A 27 9.11 -9.03 8.90
N THR A 28 10.15 -9.13 8.08
CA THR A 28 10.41 -8.20 6.98
C THR A 28 9.34 -8.29 5.90
N GLU A 29 8.83 -9.48 5.58
CA GLU A 29 7.76 -9.66 4.60
C GLU A 29 6.45 -9.04 5.11
N TRP A 30 6.10 -9.29 6.37
CA TRP A 30 4.92 -8.70 7.01
C TRP A 30 5.05 -7.18 7.10
N THR A 31 6.17 -6.68 7.59
CA THR A 31 6.39 -5.24 7.79
C THR A 31 6.54 -4.52 6.44
N GLY A 32 7.18 -5.15 5.47
CA GLY A 32 7.33 -4.67 4.10
C GLY A 32 5.99 -4.51 3.39
N GLY A 33 5.05 -5.45 3.58
CA GLY A 33 3.68 -5.30 3.09
C GLY A 33 2.96 -4.08 3.67
N ARG A 34 3.14 -3.80 4.97
CA ARG A 34 2.54 -2.62 5.62
C ARG A 34 3.16 -1.30 5.13
N ILE A 35 4.48 -1.23 4.99
CA ILE A 35 5.17 -0.04 4.47
C ILE A 35 4.77 0.22 3.01
N ARG A 36 4.71 -0.83 2.18
CA ARG A 36 4.25 -0.71 0.78
C ARG A 36 2.82 -0.16 0.69
N ARG A 37 1.90 -0.66 1.52
CA ARG A 37 0.53 -0.11 1.60
C ARG A 37 0.47 1.34 2.08
N ALA A 38 1.38 1.75 2.96
CA ALA A 38 1.47 3.16 3.38
C ALA A 38 1.99 4.05 2.24
N LEU A 39 3.02 3.60 1.53
CA LEU A 39 3.55 4.30 0.35
C LEU A 39 2.57 4.33 -0.81
N GLU A 40 1.69 3.34 -0.97
CA GLU A 40 0.61 3.37 -1.99
C GLU A 40 -0.38 4.51 -1.77
N LYS A 41 -0.59 4.92 -0.51
CA LYS A 41 -1.47 6.06 -0.19
C LYS A 41 -0.79 7.39 -0.52
N GLN A 42 0.54 7.45 -0.40
CA GLN A 42 1.33 8.64 -0.67
C GLN A 42 1.59 8.78 -2.17
N SER A 43 1.24 9.94 -2.73
CA SER A 43 1.60 10.29 -4.10
C SER A 43 2.90 11.07 -4.12
N CYS A 44 3.86 10.64 -4.95
CA CYS A 44 5.02 11.45 -5.28
C CYS A 44 4.62 12.51 -6.31
N TRP A 45 4.92 13.77 -6.00
CA TRP A 45 4.64 14.94 -6.83
C TRP A 45 5.93 15.68 -7.14
N ARG A 46 6.02 16.22 -8.36
CA ARG A 46 7.03 17.19 -8.76
C ARG A 46 6.34 18.49 -9.11
N CYS A 47 6.70 19.55 -8.41
CA CYS A 47 6.15 20.88 -8.66
C CYS A 47 6.48 21.35 -10.09
N ALA A 48 5.48 21.77 -10.86
CA ALA A 48 5.68 22.29 -12.22
C ALA A 48 6.35 23.67 -12.24
N TYR A 49 6.20 24.44 -11.14
CA TYR A 49 6.76 25.78 -11.02
C TYR A 49 8.22 25.77 -10.50
N CYS A 50 8.48 25.17 -9.34
CA CYS A 50 9.80 25.20 -8.69
C CYS A 50 10.61 23.90 -8.81
N GLY A 51 10.07 22.84 -9.41
CA GLY A 51 10.75 21.55 -9.60
C GLY A 51 10.95 20.72 -8.34
N TYR A 52 10.50 21.18 -7.16
CA TYR A 52 10.64 20.45 -5.90
C TYR A 52 9.82 19.15 -5.91
N VAL A 53 10.45 18.04 -5.51
CA VAL A 53 9.83 16.71 -5.41
C VAL A 53 9.41 16.47 -3.96
N TYR A 54 8.17 16.06 -3.75
CA TYR A 54 7.60 15.85 -2.43
C TYR A 54 6.56 14.73 -2.43
N LEU A 55 6.29 14.20 -1.25
CA LEU A 55 5.25 13.20 -1.00
C LEU A 55 4.04 13.93 -0.42
N ASP A 56 2.86 13.62 -0.94
CA ASP A 56 1.61 14.17 -0.45
C ASP A 56 0.56 13.06 -0.28
N GLU A 57 -0.08 13.06 0.88
CA GLU A 57 -1.24 12.23 1.23
C GLU A 57 -2.57 12.87 0.78
N GLY A 58 -2.50 14.09 0.25
CA GLY A 58 -3.62 14.88 -0.23
C GLY A 58 -4.48 14.19 -1.29
N MET A 59 -5.73 14.65 -1.36
CA MET A 59 -6.75 14.22 -2.31
C MET A 59 -6.16 14.18 -3.73
N ALA A 60 -6.37 13.08 -4.45
CA ALA A 60 -5.75 12.80 -5.76
C ALA A 60 -6.06 13.82 -6.88
N THR A 61 -6.79 14.89 -6.59
CA THR A 61 -7.21 15.93 -7.53
C THR A 61 -6.23 17.10 -7.62
N TYR A 62 -5.56 17.48 -6.53
CA TYR A 62 -4.53 18.54 -6.54
C TYR A 62 -3.63 18.45 -5.30
N SER A 63 -2.39 18.94 -5.43
CA SER A 63 -1.44 19.08 -4.32
C SER A 63 -0.89 20.50 -4.25
N THR A 64 -0.54 20.96 -3.05
CA THR A 64 0.07 22.28 -2.85
C THR A 64 1.55 22.11 -2.51
N CYS A 65 2.42 22.73 -3.30
CA CYS A 65 3.86 22.60 -3.10
C CYS A 65 4.28 23.25 -1.76
N PRO A 66 4.95 22.52 -0.86
CA PRO A 66 5.36 23.05 0.45
C PRO A 66 6.46 24.12 0.35
N ARG A 67 7.13 24.23 -0.81
CA ARG A 67 8.24 25.17 -1.02
C ARG A 67 7.80 26.51 -1.57
N CYS A 68 6.89 26.50 -2.55
CA CYS A 68 6.50 27.72 -3.28
C CYS A 68 4.99 28.01 -3.22
N GLY A 69 4.19 27.12 -2.63
CA GLY A 69 2.74 27.28 -2.52
C GLY A 69 1.97 27.09 -3.84
N SER A 70 2.64 26.75 -4.94
CA SER A 70 1.94 26.53 -6.22
C SER A 70 1.01 25.32 -6.13
N ILE A 71 -0.15 25.44 -6.76
CA ILE A 71 -1.10 24.34 -6.90
C ILE A 71 -0.65 23.49 -8.09
N ASN A 72 -0.56 22.18 -7.88
CA ASN A 72 -0.15 21.21 -8.87
C ASN A 72 -1.29 20.24 -9.17
N VAL A 73 -1.58 20.05 -10.45
CA VAL A 73 -2.57 19.08 -10.93
C VAL A 73 -1.91 17.77 -11.37
N PRO A 74 -2.60 16.62 -11.26
CA PRO A 74 -2.05 15.30 -11.57
C PRO A 74 -1.43 15.22 -12.96
N ALA A 75 -2.04 15.87 -13.94
CA ALA A 75 -1.60 15.87 -15.34
C ALA A 75 -0.20 16.47 -15.55
N GLU A 76 0.22 17.39 -14.68
CA GLU A 76 1.45 18.16 -14.87
C GLU A 76 2.58 17.77 -13.90
N GLY A 77 2.22 17.33 -12.68
CA GLY A 77 3.21 17.09 -11.62
C GLY A 77 3.30 15.67 -11.10
N GLN A 78 2.38 14.79 -11.48
CA GLN A 78 2.39 13.42 -10.98
C GLN A 78 3.11 12.50 -11.98
N ASP A 79 3.86 11.53 -11.46
CA ASP A 79 4.49 10.53 -12.31
C ASP A 79 3.42 9.75 -13.10
N PRO A 80 3.55 9.62 -14.44
CA PRO A 80 2.58 8.92 -15.29
C PRO A 80 2.28 7.48 -14.85
N LEU A 81 3.24 6.80 -14.22
CA LEU A 81 3.04 5.43 -13.74
C LEU A 81 2.15 5.38 -12.51
N VAL A 82 2.22 6.40 -11.65
CA VAL A 82 1.41 6.51 -10.43
C VAL A 82 -0.03 6.91 -10.77
N SER A 83 -0.20 7.86 -11.69
CA SER A 83 -1.54 8.30 -12.12
C SER A 83 -2.32 7.16 -12.77
N ARG A 84 -1.69 6.35 -13.64
CA ARG A 84 -2.31 5.17 -14.25
C ARG A 84 -2.74 4.12 -13.22
N LYS A 85 -1.88 3.80 -12.23
CA LYS A 85 -2.24 2.84 -11.17
C LYS A 85 -3.38 3.34 -10.29
N LYS A 86 -3.38 4.64 -9.94
CA LYS A 86 -4.48 5.24 -9.17
C LYS A 86 -5.79 5.25 -9.96
N ALA A 87 -5.77 5.52 -11.27
CA ALA A 87 -6.96 5.44 -12.12
C ALA A 87 -7.56 4.02 -12.10
N LEU A 88 -6.73 2.99 -12.28
CA LEU A 88 -7.16 1.59 -12.22
C LEU A 88 -7.73 1.21 -10.83
N ALA A 89 -7.10 1.70 -9.75
CA ALA A 89 -7.60 1.46 -8.39
C ALA A 89 -8.92 2.20 -8.10
N ALA A 90 -9.09 3.42 -8.64
CA ALA A 90 -10.32 4.18 -8.51
C ALA A 90 -11.48 3.52 -9.28
N GLU A 91 -11.19 2.98 -10.48
CA GLU A 91 -12.13 2.18 -11.27
C GLU A 91 -12.57 0.92 -10.52
N ALA A 92 -11.62 0.17 -9.96
CA ALA A 92 -11.92 -1.02 -9.15
C ALA A 92 -12.83 -0.69 -7.94
N SER A 93 -12.54 0.40 -7.21
CA SER A 93 -13.38 0.76 -6.04
C SER A 93 -14.79 1.23 -6.43
N LYS A 94 -14.97 1.80 -7.63
CA LYS A 94 -16.28 2.19 -8.15
C LYS A 94 -17.11 0.96 -8.53
N THR A 95 -16.48 -0.06 -9.11
CA THR A 95 -17.14 -1.34 -9.44
C THR A 95 -17.67 -2.03 -8.18
N ASP A 96 -16.92 -2.00 -7.09
CA ASP A 96 -17.36 -2.57 -5.81
C ASP A 96 -18.55 -1.79 -5.22
N ALA A 97 -18.54 -0.46 -5.27
CA ALA A 97 -19.64 0.38 -4.76
C ALA A 97 -20.95 0.24 -5.58
N GLU A 98 -20.84 0.09 -6.91
CA GLU A 98 -22.00 -0.08 -7.79
C GLU A 98 -22.64 -1.47 -7.61
N SER A 99 -21.83 -2.51 -7.34
CA SER A 99 -22.31 -3.87 -7.08
C SER A 99 -23.16 -4.01 -5.79
N LEU A 100 -22.90 -3.17 -4.78
CA LEU A 100 -23.69 -3.10 -3.54
C LEU A 100 -25.02 -2.36 -3.74
N SER A 101 -25.05 -1.34 -4.60
CA SER A 101 -26.26 -0.57 -4.93
C SER A 101 -27.31 -1.40 -5.70
N ASP A 102 -26.87 -2.22 -6.66
CA ASP A 102 -27.79 -3.04 -7.47
C ASP A 102 -28.39 -4.23 -6.70
N GLY A 103 -27.66 -4.78 -5.71
CA GLY A 103 -28.17 -5.85 -4.85
C GLY A 103 -29.34 -5.39 -3.96
N GLU A 104 -29.26 -4.20 -3.39
CA GLU A 104 -30.30 -3.66 -2.49
C GLU A 104 -31.57 -3.27 -3.25
N LYS A 105 -31.42 -2.79 -4.50
CA LYS A 105 -32.55 -2.46 -5.38
C LYS A 105 -33.28 -3.71 -5.91
N GLN A 106 -32.58 -4.84 -6.02
CA GLN A 106 -33.16 -6.11 -6.47
C GLN A 106 -33.89 -6.86 -5.34
N GLU A 107 -33.41 -6.78 -4.09
CA GLU A 107 -34.06 -7.36 -2.91
C GLU A 107 -35.46 -6.74 -2.67
N SER A 108 -35.59 -5.42 -2.83
CA SER A 108 -36.86 -4.70 -2.63
C SER A 108 -37.94 -4.97 -3.70
N ARG A 109 -37.60 -5.61 -4.83
CA ARG A 109 -38.55 -5.94 -5.92
C ARG A 109 -39.11 -7.36 -5.85
N ARG A 110 -38.74 -8.19 -4.86
CA ARG A 110 -39.39 -9.48 -4.65
C ARG A 110 -40.76 -9.29 -4.00
N ASN A 111 -41.80 -9.37 -4.84
CA ASN A 111 -43.20 -9.46 -4.43
C ASN A 111 -43.38 -10.63 -3.43
N PRO A 112 -44.08 -10.48 -2.29
CA PRO A 112 -44.32 -11.60 -1.39
C PRO A 112 -45.08 -12.72 -2.10
N ALA A 113 -44.61 -13.95 -1.90
CA ALA A 113 -45.26 -15.15 -2.44
C ALA A 113 -46.69 -15.26 -1.88
N ARG A 114 -47.64 -15.46 -2.78
CA ARG A 114 -49.07 -15.62 -2.53
C ARG A 114 -49.38 -16.99 -1.96
#